data_AF-A0A4Y7RM32-F1
#
_entry.id   AF-A0A4Y7RM32-F1
#
_cell.length_a   1.000
_cell.length_b   1.000
_cell.length_c   1.000
_cell.angle_alpha   90.00
_cell.angle_beta   90.00
_cell.angle_gamma   90.00
#
_symmetry.space_group_name_H-M   'P 1'
#
loop_
_entity.id
_entity.type
_entity.pdbx_description
1 polymer ?
#
loop_
_entity_poly.entity_id
_entity_poly.type
_entity_poly.pdbx_seq_one_letter_code
_entity_poly.pdbx_strand_id
1 'polypeptide(L)'
;MKLFEELKRINIFAGDFGSGKTEIALNCAAKINETGKKVALVDLDLINPYFRTRLVKKNFEDKGIKVISPQGKLANADIPALSPAIYGVLEGQNYHGVFDVGGGDIGSVVLGRFTDYLPEGSFNFFLVVNTCRPFTRDAGGIIKVLREIENTCRLKFTAIVSNTNLGPATDAATVLEGYRITSQAARILNLPVAFICALEKLAGSLKDIDVPVLPLTLFMKVPWLL
;
A
#
# COMPACT_ATOMS: atom_id res chain seq x y z
N MET A 1 -0.81 17.32 8.17
CA MET A 1 -1.81 16.69 7.28
C MET A 1 -2.53 15.64 8.14
N LYS A 2 -3.78 15.91 8.56
CA LYS A 2 -4.47 15.12 9.63
C LYS A 2 -4.56 13.62 9.35
N LEU A 3 -4.58 13.22 8.07
CA LEU A 3 -4.67 11.83 7.63
C LEU A 3 -3.73 10.89 8.41
N PHE A 4 -2.43 11.21 8.49
CA PHE A 4 -1.42 10.32 9.09
C PHE A 4 -1.39 10.36 10.63
N GLU A 5 -2.04 11.35 11.23
CA GLU A 5 -2.25 11.41 12.68
C GLU A 5 -3.36 10.44 13.09
N GLU A 6 -4.42 10.35 12.27
CA GLU A 6 -5.63 9.55 12.49
C GLU A 6 -5.51 8.08 12.04
N LEU A 7 -4.47 7.73 11.26
CA LEU A 7 -4.21 6.34 10.91
C LEU A 7 -3.98 5.49 12.17
N LYS A 8 -4.58 4.31 12.17
CA LYS A 8 -4.34 3.27 13.15
C LYS A 8 -2.89 2.83 13.13
N ARG A 9 -2.50 2.09 14.16
CA ARG A 9 -1.10 1.66 14.34
C ARG A 9 -0.62 0.77 13.19
N ILE A 10 -1.46 -0.13 12.71
CA ILE A 10 -1.13 -1.05 11.61
C ILE A 10 -1.83 -0.57 10.33
N ASN A 11 -1.05 -0.37 9.28
CA ASN A 11 -1.51 0.09 7.96
C ASN A 11 -1.03 -0.90 6.90
N ILE A 12 -1.96 -1.53 6.20
CA ILE A 12 -1.69 -2.62 5.28
C ILE A 12 -2.15 -2.19 3.89
N PHE A 13 -1.25 -2.28 2.92
CA PHE A 13 -1.51 -1.93 1.52
C PHE A 13 -1.49 -3.20 0.68
N ALA A 14 -2.64 -3.55 0.10
CA ALA A 14 -2.80 -4.67 -0.83
C ALA A 14 -3.53 -4.23 -2.11
N GLY A 15 -3.52 -5.09 -3.12
CA GLY A 15 -4.02 -4.77 -4.46
C GLY A 15 -3.20 -5.43 -5.56
N ASP A 16 -3.71 -5.33 -6.78
CA ASP A 16 -3.16 -6.04 -7.93
C ASP A 16 -1.76 -5.55 -8.34
N PHE A 17 -1.05 -6.30 -9.19
CA PHE A 17 0.26 -5.92 -9.70
C PHE A 17 0.24 -4.56 -10.42
N GLY A 18 1.26 -3.75 -10.18
CA GLY A 18 1.38 -2.43 -10.82
C GLY A 18 0.39 -1.36 -10.31
N SER A 19 -0.33 -1.62 -9.22
CA SER A 19 -1.19 -0.64 -8.53
C SER A 19 -0.41 0.43 -7.76
N GLY A 20 0.88 0.21 -7.48
CA GLY A 20 1.76 1.19 -6.80
C GLY A 20 1.83 1.07 -5.27
N LYS A 21 1.43 -0.08 -4.71
CA LYS A 21 1.46 -0.37 -3.26
C LYS A 21 2.79 -0.01 -2.58
N THR A 22 3.91 -0.49 -3.13
CA THR A 22 5.25 -0.25 -2.58
C THR A 22 5.56 1.23 -2.44
N GLU A 23 5.27 2.02 -3.48
CA GLU A 23 5.52 3.47 -3.46
C GLU A 23 4.66 4.18 -2.42
N ILE A 24 3.39 3.76 -2.29
CA ILE A 24 2.47 4.30 -1.29
C ILE A 24 2.88 3.90 0.12
N ALA A 25 3.31 2.65 0.33
CA ALA A 25 3.80 2.18 1.61
C ALA A 25 5.05 2.96 2.06
N LEU A 26 5.97 3.23 1.13
CA LEU A 26 7.16 4.06 1.39
C LEU A 26 6.80 5.50 1.76
N ASN A 27 5.91 6.13 0.99
CA ASN A 27 5.44 7.49 1.28
C ASN A 27 4.69 7.53 2.62
N CYS A 28 3.80 6.57 2.89
CA CYS A 28 3.06 6.47 4.14
C CYS A 28 4.00 6.28 5.34
N ALA A 29 5.02 5.42 5.23
CA ALA A 29 6.00 5.21 6.29
C ALA A 29 6.79 6.50 6.58
N ALA A 30 7.22 7.23 5.55
CA ALA A 30 7.89 8.51 5.72
C ALA A 30 6.97 9.54 6.39
N LYS A 31 5.71 9.66 5.94
CA LYS A 31 4.74 10.62 6.49
C LYS A 31 4.30 10.31 7.92
N ILE A 32 4.17 9.04 8.30
CA ILE A 32 3.93 8.68 9.70
C ILE A 32 5.16 9.03 10.55
N ASN A 33 6.38 8.76 10.06
CA ASN A 33 7.61 9.08 10.79
C ASN A 33 7.81 10.59 11.01
N GLU A 34 7.41 11.42 10.04
CA GLU A 34 7.40 12.89 10.17
C GLU A 34 6.52 13.39 11.34
N THR A 35 5.55 12.59 11.81
CA THR A 35 4.72 12.92 12.99
C THR A 35 5.38 12.57 14.34
N GLY A 36 6.63 12.09 14.33
CA GLY A 36 7.37 11.68 15.54
C GLY A 36 7.06 10.25 16.02
N LYS A 37 6.19 9.52 15.32
CA LYS A 37 5.87 8.12 15.58
C LYS A 37 7.02 7.22 15.12
N LYS A 38 7.37 6.20 15.91
CA LYS A 38 8.32 5.16 15.47
C LYS A 38 7.66 4.27 14.42
N VAL A 39 8.30 4.07 13.27
CA VAL A 39 7.73 3.32 12.14
C VAL A 39 8.53 2.07 11.83
N ALA A 40 7.82 0.97 11.54
CA ALA A 40 8.37 -0.24 10.96
C ALA A 40 7.71 -0.49 9.60
N LEU A 41 8.51 -0.41 8.53
CA LEU A 41 8.11 -0.78 7.17
C LEU A 41 8.37 -2.28 6.97
N VAL A 42 7.32 -3.02 6.63
CA VAL A 42 7.34 -4.47 6.42
C VAL A 42 7.07 -4.75 4.95
N ASP A 43 8.08 -5.30 4.27
CA ASP A 43 7.99 -5.75 2.89
C ASP A 43 7.59 -7.22 2.85
N LEU A 44 6.38 -7.50 2.36
CA LEU A 44 5.88 -8.85 2.12
C LEU A 44 5.78 -9.17 0.62
N ASP A 45 6.32 -8.32 -0.27
CA ASP A 45 6.35 -8.62 -1.70
C ASP A 45 7.49 -9.60 -2.02
N LEU A 46 7.06 -10.83 -2.27
CA LEU A 46 7.94 -11.97 -2.52
C LEU A 46 8.21 -12.13 -4.02
N ILE A 47 7.36 -11.57 -4.88
CA ILE A 47 7.32 -11.83 -6.32
C ILE A 47 8.32 -10.94 -7.07
N ASN A 48 8.54 -9.70 -6.65
CA ASN A 48 9.31 -8.75 -7.45
C ASN A 48 10.77 -8.59 -6.98
N PRO A 49 11.75 -9.27 -7.60
CA PRO A 49 13.16 -9.13 -7.23
C PRO A 49 13.75 -7.75 -7.55
N TYR A 50 13.10 -6.96 -8.41
CA TYR A 50 13.61 -5.67 -8.89
C TYR A 50 13.13 -4.48 -8.05
N PHE A 51 11.92 -4.58 -7.47
CA PHE A 51 11.33 -3.53 -6.63
C PHE A 51 11.59 -3.78 -5.15
N ARG A 52 12.82 -4.15 -4.81
CA ARG A 52 13.15 -4.51 -3.44
C ARG A 52 13.34 -3.26 -2.60
N THR A 53 12.67 -3.25 -1.46
CA THR A 53 12.88 -2.32 -0.35
C THR A 53 14.36 -2.22 0.06
N ARG A 54 15.21 -3.18 -0.33
CA ARG A 54 16.67 -3.16 -0.17
C ARG A 54 17.36 -1.92 -0.77
N LEU A 55 16.85 -1.36 -1.87
CA LEU A 55 17.41 -0.14 -2.47
C LEU A 55 17.13 1.11 -1.63
N VAL A 56 16.00 1.10 -0.93
CA VAL A 56 15.55 2.20 -0.07
C VAL A 56 15.84 1.93 1.40
N LYS A 57 16.25 0.71 1.76
CA LYS A 57 16.44 0.24 3.14
C LYS A 57 17.37 1.15 3.90
N LYS A 58 18.56 1.40 3.36
CA LYS A 58 19.54 2.29 4.01
C LYS A 58 18.98 3.71 4.19
N ASN A 59 18.36 4.28 3.16
CA ASN A 59 17.76 5.61 3.22
C ASN A 59 16.65 5.71 4.29
N PHE A 60 15.83 4.67 4.44
CA PHE A 60 14.76 4.64 5.45
C PHE A 60 15.32 4.37 6.85
N GLU A 61 16.30 3.48 7.01
CA GLU A 61 16.96 3.23 8.29
C GLU A 61 17.73 4.46 8.78
N ASP A 62 18.40 5.19 7.90
CA ASP A 62 19.08 6.46 8.20
C ASP A 62 18.09 7.55 8.67
N LYS A 63 16.81 7.44 8.30
CA LYS A 63 15.70 8.30 8.77
C LYS A 63 15.03 7.80 10.06
N GLY A 64 15.56 6.73 10.67
CA GLY A 64 15.00 6.12 11.87
C GLY A 64 13.81 5.19 11.63
N ILE A 65 13.52 4.83 10.37
CA ILE A 65 12.44 3.90 10.02
C ILE A 65 13.01 2.48 9.97
N LYS A 66 12.47 1.59 10.80
CA LYS A 66 12.89 0.19 10.82
C LYS A 66 12.37 -0.51 9.56
N VAL A 67 13.25 -1.18 8.80
CA VAL A 67 12.85 -1.92 7.59
C VAL A 67 12.97 -3.43 7.82
N ILE A 68 11.86 -4.14 7.66
CA ILE A 68 11.76 -5.59 7.80
C ILE A 68 11.45 -6.17 6.42
N SER A 69 12.37 -6.97 5.90
CA SER A 69 12.25 -7.63 4.59
C SER A 69 12.78 -9.06 4.66
N PRO A 70 12.26 -10.00 3.85
CA PRO A 70 12.78 -11.37 3.80
C PRO A 70 14.29 -11.43 3.51
N GLN A 71 15.02 -12.27 4.25
CA GLN A 71 16.47 -12.42 4.13
C GLN A 71 16.87 -13.55 3.15
N GLY A 72 17.95 -13.33 2.38
CA GLY A 72 18.71 -14.40 1.72
C GLY A 72 18.02 -15.13 0.54
N LYS A 73 18.50 -16.36 0.26
CA LYS A 73 18.01 -17.28 -0.80
C LYS A 73 16.59 -17.83 -0.54
N LEU A 74 16.00 -17.55 0.62
CA LEU A 74 14.63 -17.93 0.99
C LEU A 74 13.54 -17.06 0.35
N ALA A 75 13.92 -16.05 -0.45
CA ALA A 75 12.99 -15.29 -1.28
C ALA A 75 12.34 -16.14 -2.41
N ASN A 76 12.91 -17.33 -2.70
CA ASN A 76 12.47 -18.24 -3.76
C ASN A 76 11.89 -19.56 -3.21
N ALA A 77 11.57 -19.65 -1.92
CA ALA A 77 10.97 -20.86 -1.32
C ALA A 77 9.44 -20.85 -1.44
N ASP A 78 8.83 -22.01 -1.67
CA ASP A 78 7.36 -22.19 -1.83
C ASP A 78 6.54 -21.63 -0.66
N ILE A 79 7.14 -21.61 0.53
CA ILE A 79 6.62 -20.93 1.72
C ILE A 79 7.76 -20.09 2.30
N PRO A 80 7.73 -18.75 2.17
CA PRO A 80 8.80 -17.92 2.68
C PRO A 80 8.84 -17.97 4.21
N ALA A 81 10.03 -18.17 4.76
CA ALA A 81 10.26 -17.97 6.18
C ALA A 81 10.08 -16.48 6.49
N LEU A 82 8.92 -16.13 7.06
CA LEU A 82 8.63 -14.79 7.51
C LEU A 82 9.52 -14.45 8.72
N SER A 83 10.09 -13.26 8.74
CA SER A 83 10.95 -12.82 9.84
C SER A 83 10.16 -12.76 11.15
N PRO A 84 10.68 -13.31 12.27
CA PRO A 84 10.08 -13.15 13.60
C PRO A 84 9.85 -11.68 13.99
N ALA A 85 10.63 -10.76 13.41
CA ALA A 85 10.47 -9.32 13.62
C ALA A 85 9.10 -8.78 13.18
N ILE A 86 8.41 -9.47 12.26
CA ILE A 86 7.05 -9.10 11.81
C ILE A 86 6.05 -9.27 12.97
N TYR A 87 6.10 -10.41 13.67
CA TYR A 87 5.25 -10.65 14.84
C TYR A 87 5.49 -9.62 15.93
N GLY A 88 6.75 -9.24 16.18
CA GLY A 88 7.07 -8.18 17.13
C GLY A 88 6.48 -6.80 16.77
N VAL A 89 6.26 -6.50 15.49
CA VAL A 89 5.53 -5.29 15.06
C VAL A 89 4.03 -5.46 15.25
N LEU A 90 3.49 -6.64 14.98
CA LEU A 90 2.06 -6.91 15.10
C LEU A 90 1.60 -6.94 16.57
N GLU A 91 2.33 -7.63 17.45
CA GLU A 91 2.01 -7.75 18.88
C GLU A 91 2.40 -6.50 19.68
N GLY A 92 3.54 -5.88 19.35
CA GLY A 92 4.10 -4.79 20.11
C GLY A 92 3.43 -3.44 19.83
N GLN A 93 3.33 -2.57 20.83
CA GLN A 93 2.81 -1.19 20.67
C GLN A 93 3.89 -0.16 20.31
N ASN A 94 5.15 -0.58 20.16
CA ASN A 94 6.29 0.32 20.01
C ASN A 94 6.46 0.91 18.61
N TYR A 95 5.81 0.33 17.60
CA TYR A 95 5.93 0.76 16.21
C TYR A 95 4.55 0.89 15.56
N HIS A 96 4.42 1.93 14.74
CA HIS A 96 3.44 1.99 13.67
C HIS A 96 3.93 1.10 12.52
N GLY A 97 3.16 0.06 12.21
CA GLY A 97 3.48 -0.88 11.16
C GLY A 97 2.90 -0.41 9.83
N VAL A 98 3.74 -0.42 8.80
CA VAL A 98 3.34 -0.18 7.41
C VAL A 98 3.70 -1.42 6.59
N PHE A 99 2.71 -2.12 6.05
CA PHE A 99 2.89 -3.41 5.39
C PHE A 99 2.63 -3.26 3.90
N ASP A 100 3.65 -3.50 3.08
CA ASP A 100 3.52 -3.66 1.63
C ASP A 100 3.24 -5.13 1.33
N VAL A 101 1.99 -5.45 1.00
CA VAL A 101 1.57 -6.81 0.68
C VAL A 101 1.65 -6.98 -0.83
N GLY A 102 2.51 -7.91 -1.29
CA GLY A 102 2.67 -8.23 -2.71
C GLY A 102 1.34 -8.50 -3.42
N GLY A 103 1.31 -8.23 -4.73
CA GLY A 103 0.11 -8.49 -5.54
C GLY A 103 -0.18 -9.98 -5.73
N GLY A 104 -1.43 -10.30 -6.05
CA GLY A 104 -1.89 -11.66 -6.36
C GLY A 104 -2.10 -12.57 -5.13
N ASP A 105 -2.28 -13.86 -5.41
CA ASP A 105 -2.66 -14.86 -4.41
C ASP A 105 -1.60 -15.02 -3.31
N ILE A 106 -0.31 -14.95 -3.65
CA ILE A 106 0.79 -15.20 -2.72
C ILE A 106 0.83 -14.17 -1.58
N GLY A 107 0.75 -12.87 -1.90
CA GLY A 107 0.77 -11.82 -0.87
C GLY A 107 -0.45 -11.91 0.05
N SER A 108 -1.62 -12.23 -0.53
CA SER A 108 -2.87 -12.40 0.21
C SER A 108 -2.83 -13.61 1.15
N VAL A 109 -2.24 -14.74 0.71
CA VAL A 109 -2.04 -15.94 1.56
C VAL A 109 -1.10 -15.64 2.72
N VAL A 110 -0.01 -14.90 2.47
CA VAL A 110 0.94 -14.50 3.53
C VAL A 110 0.24 -13.63 4.57
N LEU A 111 -0.59 -12.68 4.14
CA LEU A 111 -1.34 -11.82 5.06
C LEU A 111 -2.31 -12.62 5.93
N GLY A 112 -2.94 -13.67 5.39
CA GLY A 112 -3.86 -14.53 6.13
C GLY A 112 -3.25 -15.28 7.33
N ARG A 113 -1.91 -15.35 7.42
CA ARG A 113 -1.19 -15.89 8.59
C ARG A 113 -1.21 -14.95 9.80
N PHE A 114 -1.49 -13.67 9.58
CA PHE A 114 -1.46 -12.65 10.62
C PHE A 114 -2.85 -12.29 11.16
N THR A 115 -3.90 -12.99 10.72
CA THR A 115 -5.30 -12.72 11.09
C THR A 115 -5.50 -12.60 12.60
N ASP A 116 -4.91 -13.51 13.39
CA ASP A 116 -5.05 -13.51 14.86
C ASP A 116 -4.41 -12.28 15.53
N TYR A 117 -3.51 -11.59 14.84
CA TYR A 117 -2.85 -10.37 15.30
C TYR A 117 -3.51 -9.09 14.77
N LEU A 118 -4.55 -9.23 13.95
CA LEU A 118 -5.26 -8.14 13.29
C LEU A 118 -6.75 -8.20 13.68
N PRO A 119 -7.10 -7.99 14.97
CA PRO A 119 -8.49 -7.97 15.38
C PRO A 119 -9.23 -6.82 14.68
N GLU A 120 -10.51 -7.03 14.41
CA GLU A 120 -11.36 -6.04 13.76
C GLU A 120 -11.27 -4.67 14.47
N GLY A 121 -11.18 -3.60 13.69
CA GLY A 121 -11.06 -2.25 14.23
C GLY A 121 -9.64 -1.82 14.64
N SER A 122 -8.66 -2.73 14.76
CA SER A 122 -7.28 -2.39 15.21
C SER A 122 -6.31 -1.94 14.11
N PHE A 123 -6.65 -2.18 12.84
CA PHE A 123 -5.80 -1.91 11.69
C PHE A 123 -6.56 -1.19 10.58
N ASN A 124 -5.80 -0.56 9.69
CA ASN A 124 -6.26 -0.10 8.40
C ASN A 124 -5.79 -1.09 7.33
N PHE A 125 -6.71 -1.52 6.49
CA PHE A 125 -6.44 -2.35 5.33
C PHE A 125 -6.96 -1.66 4.09
N PHE A 126 -6.03 -1.29 3.21
CA PHE A 126 -6.26 -0.45 2.05
C PHE A 126 -6.13 -1.26 0.77
N LEU A 127 -7.17 -1.21 -0.06
CA LEU A 127 -7.06 -1.65 -1.45
C LEU A 127 -6.48 -0.52 -2.28
N VAL A 128 -5.28 -0.71 -2.82
CA VAL A 128 -4.64 0.24 -3.73
C VAL A 128 -5.11 -0.05 -5.16
N VAL A 129 -5.75 0.94 -5.78
CA VAL A 129 -6.33 0.83 -7.11
C VAL A 129 -5.58 1.73 -8.08
N ASN A 130 -5.23 1.18 -9.25
CA ASN A 130 -4.83 1.97 -10.41
C ASN A 130 -5.73 1.60 -11.58
N THR A 131 -6.67 2.47 -11.93
CA THR A 131 -7.66 2.18 -12.99
C THR A 131 -7.08 2.14 -14.41
N CYS A 132 -5.79 2.44 -14.58
CA CYS A 132 -5.08 2.17 -15.82
C CYS A 132 -4.62 0.70 -15.94
N ARG A 133 -4.90 -0.17 -14.96
CA ARG A 133 -4.55 -1.60 -14.98
C ARG A 133 -5.71 -2.47 -15.43
N PRO A 134 -5.48 -3.51 -16.27
CA PRO A 134 -6.54 -4.27 -16.93
C PRO A 134 -7.67 -4.78 -16.04
N PHE A 135 -7.35 -5.24 -14.83
CA PHE A 135 -8.28 -5.87 -13.90
C PHE A 135 -8.98 -4.89 -12.94
N THR A 136 -8.57 -3.63 -12.92
CA THR A 136 -9.20 -2.58 -12.10
C THR A 136 -9.63 -1.37 -12.92
N ARG A 137 -9.83 -1.55 -14.24
CA ARG A 137 -10.25 -0.49 -15.18
C ARG A 137 -11.62 0.12 -14.87
N ASP A 138 -12.50 -0.64 -14.23
CA ASP A 138 -13.85 -0.23 -13.89
C ASP A 138 -14.23 -0.70 -12.47
N ALA A 139 -15.38 -0.24 -11.98
CA ALA A 139 -15.85 -0.57 -10.64
C ALA A 139 -16.07 -2.07 -10.43
N GLY A 140 -16.51 -2.80 -11.46
CA GLY A 140 -16.72 -4.24 -11.38
C GLY A 140 -15.41 -5.00 -11.19
N GLY A 141 -14.36 -4.61 -11.93
CA GLY A 141 -13.01 -5.14 -11.76
C GLY A 141 -12.44 -4.88 -10.37
N ILE A 142 -12.58 -3.66 -9.86
CA ILE A 142 -12.15 -3.30 -8.49
C ILE A 142 -12.84 -4.19 -7.45
N ILE A 143 -14.16 -4.36 -7.54
CA ILE A 143 -14.94 -5.20 -6.63
C ILE A 143 -14.50 -6.67 -6.71
N LYS A 144 -14.20 -7.17 -7.92
CA LYS A 144 -13.72 -8.54 -8.11
C LYS A 144 -12.37 -8.75 -7.42
N VAL A 145 -11.39 -7.89 -7.69
CA VAL A 145 -10.05 -7.95 -7.07
C VAL A 145 -10.15 -7.85 -5.54
N LEU A 146 -11.00 -6.95 -5.03
CA LEU A 146 -11.25 -6.83 -3.60
C LEU A 146 -11.70 -8.17 -3.00
N ARG A 147 -12.74 -8.78 -3.57
CA ARG A 147 -13.33 -10.02 -3.06
C ARG A 147 -12.34 -11.19 -3.11
N GLU A 148 -11.54 -11.28 -4.17
CA GLU A 148 -10.50 -12.30 -4.30
C GLU A 148 -9.47 -12.22 -3.16
N ILE A 149 -8.99 -11.01 -2.86
CA ILE A 149 -8.03 -10.78 -1.78
C ILE A 149 -8.68 -11.08 -0.42
N GLU A 150 -9.88 -10.55 -0.14
CA GLU A 150 -10.58 -10.80 1.13
C GLU A 150 -10.84 -12.29 1.39
N ASN A 151 -11.26 -13.03 0.36
CA ASN A 151 -11.49 -14.47 0.47
C ASN A 151 -10.20 -15.21 0.80
N THR A 152 -9.07 -14.77 0.23
CA THR A 152 -7.78 -15.41 0.42
C THR A 152 -7.17 -15.11 1.78
N CYS A 153 -7.16 -13.85 2.22
CA CYS A 153 -6.55 -13.44 3.48
C CYS A 153 -7.49 -13.56 4.69
N ARG A 154 -8.81 -13.70 4.47
CA ARG A 154 -9.85 -13.73 5.51
C ARG A 154 -9.92 -12.45 6.35
N LEU A 155 -9.48 -11.32 5.77
CA LEU A 155 -9.61 -9.98 6.35
C LEU A 155 -10.50 -9.12 5.44
N LYS A 156 -11.14 -8.11 6.03
CA LYS A 156 -11.97 -7.14 5.31
C LYS A 156 -11.22 -5.84 5.06
N PHE A 157 -11.32 -5.32 3.84
CA PHE A 157 -10.77 -4.00 3.55
C PHE A 157 -11.53 -2.93 4.33
N THR A 158 -10.80 -1.93 4.81
CA THR A 158 -11.35 -0.81 5.57
C THR A 158 -11.53 0.44 4.71
N ALA A 159 -10.83 0.52 3.58
CA ALA A 159 -10.85 1.67 2.67
C ALA A 159 -10.21 1.32 1.32
N ILE A 160 -10.45 2.17 0.34
CA ILE A 160 -9.79 2.15 -0.98
C ILE A 160 -8.85 3.35 -1.11
N VAL A 161 -7.70 3.15 -1.73
CA VAL A 161 -6.74 4.20 -2.10
C VAL A 161 -6.72 4.35 -3.62
N SER A 162 -7.01 5.54 -4.12
CA SER A 162 -7.01 5.84 -5.55
C SER A 162 -5.62 6.26 -6.01
N ASN A 163 -4.93 5.42 -6.77
CA ASN A 163 -3.59 5.65 -7.31
C ASN A 163 -3.53 5.45 -8.83
N THR A 164 -4.49 6.03 -9.55
CA THR A 164 -4.51 5.94 -11.01
C THR A 164 -3.35 6.71 -11.63
N ASN A 165 -2.51 6.00 -12.38
CA ASN A 165 -1.32 6.56 -13.00
C ASN A 165 -0.87 5.78 -14.24
N LEU A 166 -0.25 6.50 -15.17
CA LEU A 166 0.42 6.01 -16.39
C LEU A 166 1.95 6.25 -16.29
N GLY A 167 2.51 6.27 -15.08
CA GLY A 167 3.91 6.64 -14.85
C GLY A 167 4.19 8.09 -15.30
N PRO A 168 5.25 8.35 -16.09
CA PRO A 168 5.59 9.71 -16.54
C PRO A 168 4.49 10.43 -17.31
N ALA A 169 3.60 9.68 -17.99
CA ALA A 169 2.50 10.22 -18.79
C ALA A 169 1.24 10.55 -17.95
N THR A 170 1.29 10.41 -16.62
CA THR A 170 0.16 10.75 -15.76
C THR A 170 -0.10 12.25 -15.77
N ASP A 171 -1.34 12.64 -15.98
CA ASP A 171 -1.84 14.00 -15.86
C ASP A 171 -2.99 14.10 -14.85
N ALA A 172 -3.47 15.32 -14.57
CA ALA A 172 -4.55 15.55 -13.62
C ALA A 172 -5.87 14.89 -14.06
N ALA A 173 -6.17 14.89 -15.35
CA ALA A 173 -7.39 14.27 -15.89
C ALA A 173 -7.40 12.75 -15.65
N THR A 174 -6.26 12.10 -15.85
CA THR A 174 -6.06 10.67 -15.57
C THR A 174 -6.31 10.36 -14.09
N VAL A 175 -5.78 11.16 -13.17
CA VAL A 175 -5.97 10.97 -11.73
C VAL A 175 -7.44 11.16 -11.34
N LEU A 176 -8.09 12.21 -11.84
CA LEU A 176 -9.49 12.53 -11.54
C LEU A 176 -10.46 11.48 -12.09
N GLU A 177 -10.25 11.00 -13.32
CA GLU A 177 -11.08 9.92 -13.89
C GLU A 177 -10.91 8.63 -13.10
N GLY A 178 -9.69 8.31 -12.70
CA GLY A 178 -9.41 7.19 -11.81
C GLY A 178 -10.10 7.30 -10.46
N TYR A 179 -10.10 8.50 -9.87
CA TYR A 179 -10.82 8.76 -8.64
C TYR A 179 -12.34 8.59 -8.80
N ARG A 180 -12.92 9.03 -9.92
CA ARG A 180 -14.35 8.86 -10.23
C ARG A 180 -14.75 7.38 -10.24
N ILE A 181 -13.98 6.55 -10.94
CA ILE A 181 -14.21 5.09 -11.03
C ILE A 181 -14.02 4.42 -9.67
N THR A 182 -12.95 4.78 -8.96
CA THR A 182 -12.65 4.26 -7.61
C THR A 182 -13.77 4.59 -6.63
N SER A 183 -14.29 5.82 -6.68
CA SER A 183 -15.42 6.28 -5.86
C SER A 183 -16.70 5.52 -6.16
N GLN A 184 -16.96 5.17 -7.41
CA GLN A 184 -18.10 4.32 -7.77
C GLN A 184 -17.99 2.93 -7.11
N ALA A 185 -16.82 2.29 -7.18
CA ALA A 185 -16.59 1.01 -6.51
C ALA A 185 -16.75 1.13 -4.98
N ALA A 186 -16.15 2.17 -4.39
CA ALA A 186 -16.21 2.46 -2.96
C ALA A 186 -17.65 2.57 -2.44
N ARG A 187 -18.52 3.30 -3.16
CA ARG A 187 -19.96 3.40 -2.83
C ARG A 187 -20.68 2.05 -2.86
N ILE A 188 -20.44 1.24 -3.88
CA ILE A 188 -21.06 -0.09 -4.01
C ILE A 188 -20.63 -1.01 -2.86
N LEU A 189 -19.36 -0.90 -2.45
CA LEU A 189 -18.76 -1.69 -1.38
C LEU A 189 -19.08 -1.16 0.02
N ASN A 190 -19.69 0.01 0.12
CA ASN A 190 -19.86 0.76 1.38
C ASN A 190 -18.52 0.96 2.12
N LEU A 191 -17.47 1.31 1.37
CA LEU A 191 -16.14 1.63 1.88
C LEU A 191 -15.80 3.09 1.59
N PRO A 192 -15.04 3.77 2.45
CA PRO A 192 -14.52 5.09 2.14
C PRO A 192 -13.34 5.02 1.16
N VAL A 193 -13.16 6.07 0.37
CA VAL A 193 -11.86 6.34 -0.29
C VAL A 193 -11.00 7.10 0.73
N ALA A 194 -9.91 6.49 1.19
CA ALA A 194 -9.09 7.09 2.25
C ALA A 194 -8.30 8.31 1.76
N PHE A 195 -7.75 8.22 0.56
CA PHE A 195 -7.01 9.30 -0.09
C PHE A 195 -6.75 8.99 -1.57
N ILE A 196 -6.37 10.03 -2.30
CA ILE A 196 -5.88 9.95 -3.68
C ILE A 196 -4.37 10.14 -3.67
N CYS A 197 -3.67 9.40 -4.51
CA CYS A 197 -2.24 9.56 -4.74
C CYS A 197 -2.00 10.32 -6.05
N ALA A 198 -1.08 11.27 -6.02
CA ALA A 198 -0.61 11.96 -7.22
C ALA A 198 0.85 12.36 -7.05
N LEU A 199 1.59 12.48 -8.15
CA LEU A 199 2.94 13.06 -8.11
C LEU A 199 2.88 14.46 -7.49
N GLU A 200 3.90 14.85 -6.73
CA GLU A 200 3.99 16.18 -6.08
C GLU A 200 3.63 17.33 -7.03
N LYS A 201 4.16 17.28 -8.26
CA LYS A 201 3.89 18.30 -9.30
C LYS A 201 2.43 18.40 -9.73
N LEU A 202 1.64 17.34 -9.55
CA LEU A 202 0.22 17.26 -9.91
C LEU A 202 -0.69 17.51 -8.71
N ALA A 203 -0.26 17.18 -7.50
CA ALA A 203 -1.10 17.20 -6.30
C ALA A 203 -1.81 18.54 -6.08
N GLY A 204 -1.13 19.67 -6.30
CA GLY A 204 -1.71 21.02 -6.17
C GLY A 204 -2.66 21.44 -7.29
N SER A 205 -2.70 20.69 -8.41
CA SER A 205 -3.57 20.99 -9.56
C SER A 205 -4.91 20.27 -9.51
N LEU A 206 -5.05 19.30 -8.61
CA LEU A 206 -6.29 18.53 -8.47
C LEU A 206 -7.35 19.37 -7.76
N LYS A 207 -8.49 19.56 -8.41
CA LYS A 207 -9.64 20.32 -7.90
C LYS A 207 -10.84 19.38 -7.74
N ASP A 208 -11.85 19.85 -7.00
CA ASP A 208 -13.14 19.14 -6.82
C ASP A 208 -13.01 17.75 -6.21
N ILE A 209 -12.10 17.64 -5.23
CA ILE A 209 -11.84 16.42 -4.45
C ILE A 209 -12.26 16.65 -3.01
N ASP A 210 -13.00 15.70 -2.45
CA ASP A 210 -13.50 15.66 -1.08
C ASP A 210 -12.67 14.76 -0.13
N VAL A 211 -11.60 14.15 -0.64
CA VAL A 211 -10.67 13.31 0.12
C VAL A 211 -9.25 13.89 0.16
N PRO A 212 -8.42 13.52 1.14
CA PRO A 212 -7.02 13.95 1.17
C PRO A 212 -6.25 13.52 -0.09
N VAL A 213 -5.32 14.36 -0.53
CA VAL A 213 -4.35 14.03 -1.57
C VAL A 213 -3.00 13.74 -0.90
N LEU A 214 -2.46 12.55 -1.15
CA LEU A 214 -1.09 12.18 -0.81
C LEU A 214 -0.17 12.54 -1.99
N PRO A 215 0.65 13.60 -1.88
CA PRO A 215 1.70 13.85 -2.84
C PRO A 215 2.78 12.77 -2.72
N LEU A 216 3.10 12.12 -3.85
CA LEU A 216 4.08 11.04 -3.92
C LEU A 216 5.46 11.57 -4.30
N THR A 217 6.44 11.29 -3.45
CA THR A 217 7.85 11.22 -3.82
C THR A 217 8.13 9.81 -4.36
N LEU A 218 8.74 9.68 -5.55
CA LEU A 218 9.10 8.36 -6.10
C LEU A 218 10.45 7.88 -5.55
N PHE A 219 10.43 6.83 -4.75
CA PHE A 219 11.60 6.19 -4.17
C PHE A 219 12.10 5.01 -5.01
N MET A 220 11.19 4.33 -5.72
CA MET A 220 11.55 3.17 -6.54
C MET A 220 12.08 3.63 -7.90
N LYS A 221 13.35 3.34 -8.17
CA LYS A 221 13.95 3.55 -9.50
C LYS A 221 13.62 2.37 -10.40
N VAL A 222 13.05 2.65 -11.57
CA VAL A 222 12.95 1.62 -12.61
C VAL A 222 14.30 1.52 -13.34
N PRO A 223 14.87 0.31 -13.51
CA PRO A 223 16.21 0.13 -14.10
C PRO A 223 16.39 0.73 -15.51
N TRP A 224 15.30 0.95 -16.25
CA TRP A 224 15.30 1.41 -17.63
C TRP A 224 15.03 2.92 -17.81
N LEU A 225 14.92 3.68 -16.71
CA LEU A 225 14.90 5.16 -16.75
C LEU A 225 16.23 5.76 -16.23
N LEU A 226 17.32 5.00 -16.32
CA LEU A 226 18.69 5.46 -16.04
C LEU A 226 19.32 6.07 -17.29
#